data_AF-A0A9D9ICL0-F1
#
_entry.id   AF-A0A9D9ICL0-F1
#
_cell.length_a   1.000
_cell.length_b   1.000
_cell.length_c   1.000
_cell.angle_alpha   90.00
_cell.angle_beta   90.00
_cell.angle_gamma   90.00
#
_symmetry.space_group_name_H-M   'P 1'
#
loop_
_entity.id
_entity.type
_entity.pdbx_description
1 polymer ?
#
loop_
_entity_poly.entity_id
_entity_poly.type
_entity_poly.pdbx_seq_one_letter_code
_entity_poly.pdbx_strand_id
1 'polypeptide(L)' 'MKKFFVIALALIVLAAPAFASGAKESDPNVIKVGATPDPHGVLLELVKDNLAEEGYDLQIVEFT' A
#
# COMPACT_ATOMS: atom_id res chain seq x y z
N MET A 1 8.05 -12.24 43.38
CA MET A 1 6.94 -12.28 42.39
C MET A 1 6.95 -11.09 41.44
N LYS A 2 7.19 -9.85 41.90
CA LYS A 2 7.24 -8.65 41.05
C LYS A 2 8.28 -8.73 39.91
N LYS A 3 9.48 -9.23 40.21
CA LYS A 3 10.58 -9.43 39.25
C LYS A 3 10.31 -10.48 38.15
N PHE A 4 9.50 -11.50 38.44
CA PHE A 4 9.08 -12.48 37.42
C PHE A 4 7.99 -11.90 36.50
N PHE A 5 7.12 -11.05 37.04
CA PHE A 5 6.10 -10.35 36.26
C PHE A 5 6.70 -9.34 35.28
N VAL A 6 7.78 -8.64 35.68
CA VAL A 6 8.50 -7.69 34.82
C VAL A 6 9.20 -8.41 33.66
N ILE A 7 9.78 -9.59 33.90
CA ILE A 7 10.45 -10.38 32.86
C ILE A 7 9.42 -10.96 31.87
N ALA A 8 8.27 -11.42 32.36
CA ALA A 8 7.18 -11.90 31.50
C ALA A 8 6.60 -10.79 30.61
N LEU A 9 6.43 -9.58 31.17
CA LEU A 9 5.96 -8.42 30.41
C LEU A 9 6.99 -7.98 29.35
N ALA A 10 8.29 -7.98 29.69
CA ALA A 10 9.36 -7.63 28.76
C ALA A 10 9.48 -8.61 27.59
N LEU A 11 9.25 -9.91 27.83
CA LEU A 11 9.24 -10.94 26.78
C LEU A 11 8.05 -10.79 25.82
N ILE A 12 6.89 -10.38 26.33
CA ILE A 12 5.70 -10.13 25.50
C ILE A 12 5.87 -8.88 24.62
N VAL A 13 6.51 -7.82 25.14
CA VAL A 13 6.79 -6.60 24.37
C VAL A 13 7.80 -6.87 23.25
N LEU A 14 8.78 -7.76 23.47
CA LEU A 14 9.77 -8.12 22.46
C LEU A 14 9.22 -9.05 21.36
N ALA A 15 8.14 -9.79 21.64
CA ALA A 15 7.47 -10.66 20.67
C ALA A 15 6.38 -9.95 19.85
N ALA A 16 6.01 -8.71 20.20
CA ALA A 16 5.00 -7.92 19.52
C ALA A 16 5.27 -7.59 18.02
N PRO A 17 6.52 -7.40 17.53
CA PRO A 17 6.72 -7.05 16.12
C PRO A 17 6.45 -8.21 15.14
N ALA A 18 6.31 -9.46 15.63
CA ALA A 18 5.99 -10.61 14.77
C ALA A 18 4.52 -10.64 14.30
N PHE A 19 3.63 -9.85 14.92
CA PHE A 19 2.20 -9.77 14.56
C PHE A 19 1.82 -8.52 13.76
N ALA A 20 2.77 -7.63 13.47
CA ALA A 20 2.51 -6.38 12.75
C ALA A 20 2.50 -6.53 11.21
N SER A 21 2.79 -7.72 10.67
CA SER A 21 2.85 -7.99 9.23
C SER A 21 1.48 -8.14 8.54
N GLY A 22 0.48 -7.37 8.97
CA GLY A 22 -0.89 -7.46 8.47
C GLY A 22 -1.42 -6.19 7.78
N ALA A 23 -0.77 -5.05 7.98
CA ALA A 23 -1.16 -3.82 7.31
C ALA A 23 -0.54 -3.79 5.91
N LYS A 24 -1.30 -4.22 4.90
CA LYS A 24 -1.02 -3.81 3.52
C LYS A 24 -1.26 -2.30 3.50
N GLU A 25 -0.19 -1.54 3.64
CA GLU A 25 -0.19 -0.10 3.45
C GLU A 25 -0.63 0.14 2.00
N SER A 26 -1.92 0.39 1.81
CA SER A 26 -2.42 0.88 0.54
C SER A 26 -1.91 2.29 0.44
N ASP A 27 -0.89 2.51 -0.38
CA ASP A 27 -0.41 3.85 -0.70
C ASP A 27 -1.63 4.71 -1.09
N PRO A 28 -1.96 5.76 -0.32
CA PRO A 28 -3.19 6.53 -0.51
C PRO A 28 -3.24 7.23 -1.87
N ASN A 29 -2.10 7.24 -2.57
CA ASN A 29 -1.91 7.94 -3.82
C ASN A 29 -1.83 7.00 -5.05
N VAL A 30 -1.94 5.68 -4.88
CA VAL A 30 -1.92 4.73 -6.01
C VAL A 30 -3.34 4.52 -6.54
N ILE A 31 -3.60 4.93 -7.78
CA ILE A 31 -4.88 4.78 -8.47
C ILE A 31 -4.75 3.68 -9.50
N LYS A 32 -5.47 2.56 -9.29
CA LYS A 32 -5.51 1.43 -10.23
C LYS A 32 -6.76 1.52 -11.11
N VAL A 33 -6.59 1.69 -12.41
CA VAL A 33 -7.70 1.79 -13.37
C VAL A 33 -7.60 0.67 -14.39
N GLY A 34 -8.70 -0.08 -14.55
CA GLY A 34 -8.85 -1.02 -15.64
C GLY A 34 -9.36 -0.34 -16.90
N ALA A 35 -8.64 -0.45 -18.00
CA ALA A 35 -9.02 0.13 -19.28
C ALA A 35 -8.71 -0.79 -20.46
N THR A 36 -9.49 -0.70 -21.53
CA THR A 36 -9.17 -1.34 -22.81
C THR A 36 -8.08 -0.52 -23.52
N PRO A 37 -7.08 -1.16 -24.18
CA PRO A 37 -5.96 -0.46 -24.82
C PRO A 37 -6.42 0.68 -25.75
N ASP A 38 -7.50 0.46 -26.50
CA ASP A 38 -8.17 1.47 -27.32
C ASP A 38 -9.63 1.66 -26.91
N PRO A 39 -10.18 2.90 -26.81
CA PRO A 39 -9.51 4.21 -26.79
C PRO A 39 -9.09 4.66 -25.37
N HIS A 40 -9.46 3.92 -24.33
CA HIS A 40 -9.39 4.39 -22.94
C HIS A 40 -7.96 4.33 -22.36
N GLY A 41 -7.13 3.35 -22.75
CA GLY A 41 -5.74 3.24 -22.32
C GLY A 41 -4.89 4.43 -22.77
N VAL A 42 -5.00 4.78 -24.06
CA VAL A 42 -4.27 5.92 -24.66
C VAL A 42 -4.58 7.24 -23.93
N LEU A 43 -5.84 7.47 -23.57
CA LEU A 43 -6.23 8.68 -22.83
C LEU A 43 -5.66 8.71 -21.42
N LEU A 44 -5.61 7.55 -20.75
CA LEU A 44 -5.06 7.42 -19.40
C LEU A 44 -3.54 7.63 -19.36
N GLU A 45 -2.83 7.23 -20.42
CA GLU A 45 -1.39 7.49 -20.55
C GLU A 45 -1.08 8.99 -20.65
N LEU A 46 -1.92 9.76 -21.37
CA LEU A 46 -1.73 11.20 -21.51
C LEU A 46 -1.93 11.97 -20.19
N VAL A 47 -2.81 11.49 -19.31
CA VAL A 47 -3.06 12.13 -18.01
C VAL A 47 -2.15 11.61 -16.90
N LYS A 48 -1.48 10.47 -17.11
CA LYS A 48 -0.60 9.82 -16.12
C LYS A 48 0.47 10.76 -15.60
N ASP A 49 1.10 11.53 -16.49
CA ASP A 49 2.16 12.48 -16.11
C ASP A 49 1.61 13.63 -15.25
N ASN A 50 0.42 14.15 -15.58
CA ASN A 50 -0.26 15.18 -14.79
C ASN A 50 -0.63 14.67 -13.39
N LEU A 51 -1.13 13.43 -13.29
CA LEU A 51 -1.43 12.78 -12.02
C LEU A 51 -0.15 12.54 -11.20
N ALA A 52 0.97 12.20 -11.84
CA ALA A 52 2.26 12.02 -11.18
C ALA A 52 2.79 13.34 -10.60
N GLU A 53 2.60 14.47 -11.31
CA GLU A 53 2.95 15.81 -10.80
C GLU A 53 2.11 16.21 -9.57
N GLU A 54 0.84 15.80 -9.53
CA GLU A 54 -0.04 15.98 -8.37
C GLU A 54 0.24 15.00 -7.21
N GLY A 55 1.19 14.07 -7.41
CA GLY A 55 1.62 13.11 -6.41
C GLY A 55 0.83 11.80 -6.38
N TYR A 56 0.06 11.51 -7.44
CA TYR A 56 -0.68 10.27 -7.65
C TYR A 56 0.04 9.32 -8.62
N ASP A 57 0.12 8.03 -8.27
CA ASP A 57 0.63 6.98 -9.15
C ASP A 57 -0.52 6.28 -9.88
N LEU A 58 -0.72 6.60 -11.16
CA LEU A 58 -1.73 5.95 -12.00
C LEU A 58 -1.20 4.64 -12.60
N GLN A 59 -1.77 3.52 -12.16
CA GLN A 59 -1.52 2.18 -12.68
C GLN A 59 -2.66 1.75 -13.60
N ILE A 60 -2.37 1.68 -14.90
CA ILE A 60 -3.32 1.24 -15.93
C ILE A 60 -3.21 -0.29 -16.04
N VAL A 61 -4.32 -0.99 -15.84
CA VAL A 61 -4.44 -2.42 -16.05
C VAL A 61 -5.22 -2.64 -17.33
N GLU A 62 -4.57 -3.21 -18.35
CA GLU A 62 -5.22 -3.43 -19.64
C GLU A 62 -6.16 -4.64 -19.60
N PHE A 63 -7.38 -4.44 -20.08
CA PHE A 63 -8.39 -5.50 -20.23
C PHE A 63 -8.75 -5.66 -21.71
N THR A 64 -8.52 -6.86 -22.25
CA THR A 64 -8.87 -7.26 -23.63
C THR A 64 -10.33 -7.61 -23.80
#